data_AF-A0A5J6SJK8-F1
#
_entry.id   AF-A0A5J6SJK8-F1
#
_cell.length_a   1.000
_cell.length_b   1.000
_cell.length_c   1.000
_cell.angle_alpha   90.00
_cell.angle_beta   90.00
_cell.angle_gamma   90.00
#
_symmetry.space_group_name_H-M   'P 1'
#
loop_
_entity.id
_entity.type
_entity.pdbx_description
1 polymer ?
#
loop_
_entity_poly.entity_id
_entity_poly.type
_entity_poly.pdbx_seq_one_letter_code
_entity_poly.pdbx_strand_id
1 'polypeptide(L)' 'MSHPYKQFEDTILWKVINKGIHDLIHNNDIEEMTRREYIVGYLCKLVTESETENQKNTL' A
#
# COMPACT_ATOMS: atom_id res chain seq x y z
N MET A 1 -8.99 14.44 -8.84
CA MET A 1 -7.96 14.89 -7.87
C MET A 1 -6.82 13.89 -7.89
N SER A 2 -5.58 14.38 -7.95
CA SER A 2 -4.38 13.53 -7.86
C SER A 2 -4.14 13.19 -6.39
N HIS A 3 -4.02 11.91 -6.03
CA HIS A 3 -3.57 11.47 -4.69
C HIS A 3 -2.03 11.48 -4.62
N PRO A 4 -1.42 11.52 -3.41
CA PRO A 4 0.02 11.65 -3.26
C PRO A 4 0.81 10.37 -3.61
N TYR A 5 0.13 9.25 -3.85
CA TYR A 5 0.73 7.93 -3.94
C TYR A 5 0.91 7.40 -5.38
N LYS A 6 0.85 8.27 -6.39
CA LYS A 6 0.96 7.89 -7.81
C LYS A 6 2.21 7.08 -8.15
N GLN A 7 3.33 7.37 -7.49
CA GLN A 7 4.60 6.66 -7.68
C GLN A 7 4.51 5.14 -7.43
N PHE A 8 3.47 4.67 -6.75
CA PHE A 8 3.28 3.26 -6.46
C PHE A 8 2.35 2.54 -7.44
N GLU A 9 1.49 3.22 -8.19
CA GLU A 9 0.35 2.61 -8.91
C GLU A 9 0.73 1.49 -9.90
N ASP A 10 1.87 1.63 -10.57
CA ASP A 10 2.35 0.64 -11.54
C ASP A 10 3.28 -0.43 -10.93
N THR A 11 3.57 -0.34 -9.63
CA THR A 11 4.49 -1.26 -8.94
C THR A 11 3.84 -2.60 -8.63
N ILE A 12 4.67 -3.64 -8.49
CA ILE A 12 4.22 -4.96 -8.02
C ILE A 12 3.64 -4.85 -6.61
N LEU A 13 4.27 -4.06 -5.73
CA LEU A 13 3.85 -3.84 -4.36
C LEU A 13 2.41 -3.32 -4.28
N TRP A 14 2.08 -2.30 -5.08
CA TRP A 14 0.72 -1.78 -5.17
C TRP A 14 -0.29 -2.84 -5.62
N LYS A 15 0.03 -3.62 -6.66
CA LYS A 15 -0.86 -4.68 -7.16
C LYS A 15 -1.14 -5.72 -6.07
N VAL A 16 -0.12 -6.14 -5.32
CA VAL A 16 -0.23 -7.12 -4.24
C VAL A 16 -1.07 -6.57 -3.08
N ILE A 17 -0.76 -5.37 -2.59
CA ILE A 17 -1.51 -4.74 -1.49
C ILE A 17 -2.95 -4.47 -1.91
N ASN A 18 -3.18 -3.93 -3.11
CA ASN A 18 -4.53 -3.65 -3.61
C ASN A 18 -5.38 -4.93 -3.71
N LYS A 19 -4.78 -6.04 -4.15
CA LYS A 19 -5.44 -7.35 -4.12
C LYS A 19 -5.76 -7.78 -2.68
N GLY A 20 -4.81 -7.64 -1.75
CA GLY A 20 -5.03 -7.97 -0.34
C GLY A 20 -6.20 -7.19 0.27
N ILE A 21 -6.27 -5.87 0.05
CA ILE A 21 -7.40 -5.04 0.51
C ILE A 21 -8.71 -5.47 -0.15
N HIS A 22 -8.69 -5.82 -1.44
CA HIS A 22 -9.87 -6.34 -2.12
C HIS A 22 -10.37 -7.65 -1.48
N ASP A 23 -9.48 -8.60 -1.21
CA ASP A 23 -9.81 -9.88 -0.61
C ASP A 23 -10.40 -9.69 0.81
N LEU A 24 -9.84 -8.79 1.62
CA LEU A 24 -10.35 -8.47 2.96
C LEU A 24 -11.76 -7.85 2.93
N ILE A 25 -12.03 -6.97 1.96
CA ILE A 25 -13.37 -6.41 1.76
C ILE A 25 -14.34 -7.51 1.32
N HIS A 26 -13.92 -8.38 0.39
CA HIS A 26 -14.75 -9.49 -0.08
C HIS A 26 -15.14 -10.46 1.04
N ASN A 27 -14.23 -10.69 1.98
CA ASN A 27 -14.45 -11.55 3.13
C ASN A 27 -15.24 -10.87 4.27
N ASN A 28 -15.59 -9.58 4.14
CA ASN A 28 -16.15 -8.73 5.20
C ASN A 28 -15.25 -8.62 6.45
N ASP A 29 -13.93 -8.73 6.28
CA ASP A 29 -12.97 -8.56 7.37
C ASP A 29 -12.81 -7.08 7.74
N ILE A 30 -12.95 -6.18 6.75
CA ILE A 30 -12.82 -4.73 6.90
C ILE A 30 -13.86 -3.99 6.04
N GLU A 31 -14.03 -2.69 6.28
CA GLU A 31 -14.73 -1.75 5.40
C GLU A 31 -13.83 -0.55 5.06
N GLU A 32 -13.88 -0.06 3.82
CA GLU A 32 -13.10 1.11 3.41
C GLU A 32 -13.82 2.41 3.78
N MET A 33 -13.27 3.17 4.74
CA MET A 33 -13.78 4.50 5.10
C MET A 33 -13.15 5.64 4.31
N THR A 34 -12.14 5.35 3.50
CA THR A 34 -11.43 6.32 2.66
C THR A 34 -11.19 5.73 1.27
N ARG A 35 -10.79 6.56 0.30
CA ARG A 35 -10.56 6.12 -1.08
C ARG A 35 -9.42 5.09 -1.15
N ARG A 36 -9.61 4.02 -1.93
CA ARG A 36 -8.68 2.88 -2.09
C ARG A 36 -7.24 3.31 -2.29
N GLU A 37 -6.99 4.29 -3.15
CA GLU A 37 -5.65 4.78 -3.48
C GLU A 37 -4.90 5.41 -2.28
N TYR A 38 -5.61 5.93 -1.28
CA TYR A 38 -5.00 6.43 -0.05
C TYR A 38 -4.60 5.29 0.87
N ILE A 39 -5.45 4.26 0.99
CA ILE A 39 -5.19 3.07 1.81
C ILE A 39 -4.00 2.30 1.22
N VAL A 40 -4.09 1.90 -0.05
CA VAL A 40 -3.05 1.13 -0.74
C VAL A 40 -1.75 1.92 -0.79
N GLY A 41 -1.82 3.21 -1.12
CA GLY A 41 -0.65 4.06 -1.23
C GLY A 41 0.08 4.27 0.10
N TYR A 42 -0.66 4.45 1.19
CA TYR A 42 -0.06 4.55 2.53
C TYR A 42 0.63 3.25 2.95
N LEU A 43 0.00 2.10 2.69
CA LEU A 43 0.61 0.80 2.99
C LEU A 43 1.86 0.54 2.14
N CYS A 44 1.86 0.93 0.86
CA CYS A 44 3.07 0.87 0.02
C CYS A 44 4.21 1.71 0.63
N LYS A 45 3.90 2.94 1.06
CA LYS A 45 4.87 3.82 1.72
C LYS A 45 5.49 3.15 2.96
N LEU A 46 4.68 2.57 3.85
CA LEU A 46 5.19 1.92 5.06
C LEU A 46 6.14 0.76 4.75
N VAL A 47 5.78 -0.09 3.77
CA VAL A 47 6.65 -1.21 3.38
C VAL A 47 7.96 -0.69 2.80
N THR A 48 7.94 0.28 1.88
CA THR A 48 9.16 0.85 1.28
C THR A 48 10.05 1.56 2.31
N GLU A 49 9.45 2.26 3.28
CA GLU A 49 10.19 2.87 4.41
C GLU A 49 10.90 1.80 5.24
N SER A 50 10.23 0.68 5.56
CA SER A 50 10.83 -0.42 6.30
C SER A 50 12.00 -1.08 5.57
N GLU A 51 11.93 -1.24 4.24
CA GLU A 51 13.03 -1.79 3.44
C GLU A 51 14.24 -0.86 3.43
N THR A 52 13.99 0.45 3.37
CA THR A 52 15.04 1.47 3.40
C THR A 52 15.74 1.51 4.76
N GLU A 53 15.02 1.34 5.87
CA GLU A 53 15.59 1.25 7.22
C GLU A 53 16.44 -0.01 7.41
N ASN A 54 15.98 -1.16 6.91
CA ASN A 54 16.74 -2.41 6.97
C ASN A 54 18.07 -2.33 6.20
N GLN A 55 18.09 -1.62 5.07
CA GLN A 55 19.32 -1.41 4.29
C GLN A 55 20.32 -0.50 5.01
N LYS A 56 19.85 0.52 5.74
CA LYS A 56 20.71 1.42 6.53
C LYS A 56 21.37 0.73 7.72
N ASN A 57 20.72 -0.26 8.30
CA ASN A 57 21.24 -1.02 9.46
C ASN A 57 22.24 -2.13 9.09
N THR A 58 22.50 -2.34 7.79
CA THR A 58 23.40 -3.38 7.28
C THR A 58 24.73 -2.80 6.73
N LEU A 59 24.94 -1.48 6.83
CA LEU A 59 26.15 -0.74 6.44
C LEU A 59 26.81 -0.11 7.67
#